data_AF-A0A1G3C1N8-F1
#
_entry.id   AF-A0A1G3C1N8-F1
#
_cell.length_a   1.000
_cell.length_b   1.000
_cell.length_c   1.000
_cell.angle_alpha   90.00
_cell.angle_beta   90.00
_cell.angle_gamma   90.00
#
_symmetry.space_group_name_H-M   'P 1'
#
loop_
_entity.id
_entity.type
_entity.pdbx_description
1 polymer ?
#
loop_
_entity_poly.entity_id
_entity_poly.type
_entity_poly.pdbx_seq_one_letter_code
_entity_poly.pdbx_strand_id
1 'polypeptide(L)'
;EPIPGVKEALETLKKAGYRIIIHTCRTASYWKGIIPDNQPKLIEEFMKYHKLPYDTIWMPDKPIGVVYIDDKAIRFDNNWKAITENIQNYPKNTEG
;
A
#
# COMPACT_ATOMS: atom_id res chain seq x y z
N GLU A 1 -0.73 -6.56 -14.37
CA GLU A 1 -1.20 -7.76 -13.65
C GLU A 1 -1.02 -7.63 -12.14
N PRO A 2 -2.00 -8.05 -11.33
CA PRO A 2 -1.88 -8.20 -9.89
C PRO A 2 -0.98 -9.39 -9.53
N ILE A 3 -0.33 -9.32 -8.38
CA ILE A 3 0.43 -10.44 -7.82
C ILE A 3 -0.53 -11.64 -7.59
N PRO A 4 -0.10 -12.89 -7.88
CA PRO A 4 -0.92 -14.07 -7.63
C PRO A 4 -1.47 -14.10 -6.20
N GLY A 5 -2.75 -14.49 -6.06
CA GLY A 5 -3.44 -14.57 -4.77
C GLY A 5 -4.01 -13.26 -4.23
N VAL A 6 -3.60 -12.09 -4.74
CA VAL A 6 -4.11 -10.78 -4.23
C VAL A 6 -5.63 -10.70 -4.32
N LYS A 7 -6.22 -11.09 -5.44
CA LYS A 7 -7.68 -11.00 -5.63
C LYS A 7 -8.44 -11.84 -4.61
N GLU A 8 -8.04 -13.10 -4.43
CA GLU A 8 -8.65 -14.03 -3.47
C GLU A 8 -8.52 -13.53 -2.03
N ALA A 9 -7.34 -12.99 -1.68
CA ALA A 9 -7.10 -12.40 -0.37
C ALA A 9 -8.03 -11.20 -0.09
N LEU A 10 -8.13 -10.26 -1.04
CA LEU A 10 -9.00 -9.09 -0.90
C LEU A 10 -10.49 -9.50 -0.82
N GLU A 11 -10.93 -10.46 -1.64
CA GLU A 11 -12.30 -11.00 -1.57
C GLU A 11 -12.59 -11.66 -0.22
N THR A 12 -11.63 -12.42 0.32
CA THR A 12 -11.74 -13.05 1.65
C THR A 12 -11.87 -12.00 2.75
N LEU A 13 -11.07 -10.93 2.69
CA LEU A 13 -11.15 -9.82 3.64
C LEU A 13 -12.50 -9.08 3.54
N LYS A 14 -13.01 -8.83 2.33
CA LYS A 14 -14.35 -8.26 2.15
C LYS A 14 -15.45 -9.16 2.74
N LYS A 15 -15.39 -10.47 2.48
CA LYS A 15 -16.36 -11.45 3.03
C LYS A 15 -16.34 -11.48 4.55
N ALA A 16 -15.17 -11.27 5.16
CA ALA A 16 -15.02 -11.15 6.61
C ALA A 16 -15.49 -9.79 7.19
N GLY A 17 -16.00 -8.88 6.35
CA GLY A 17 -16.55 -7.59 6.78
C GLY A 17 -15.53 -6.45 6.88
N TYR A 18 -14.30 -6.64 6.41
CA TYR A 18 -13.30 -5.57 6.43
C TYR A 18 -13.56 -4.51 5.36
N ARG A 19 -13.22 -3.27 5.71
CA ARG A 19 -13.05 -2.19 4.75
C ARG A 19 -11.61 -2.20 4.25
N ILE A 20 -11.43 -2.21 2.94
CA ILE A 20 -10.15 -2.25 2.26
C ILE A 20 -9.85 -0.85 1.73
N ILE A 21 -8.82 -0.23 2.30
CA ILE A 21 -8.36 1.09 1.92
C ILE A 21 -7.04 0.95 1.17
N ILE A 22 -6.99 1.49 -0.05
CA ILE A 22 -5.75 1.57 -0.83
C ILE A 22 -4.98 2.79 -0.36
N HIS A 23 -3.80 2.57 0.21
CA HIS A 23 -2.90 3.60 0.71
C HIS A 23 -1.53 3.41 0.06
N THR A 24 -1.05 4.42 -0.66
CA THR A 24 0.16 4.32 -1.47
C THR A 24 0.89 5.65 -1.60
N CYS A 25 2.22 5.62 -1.65
CA CYS A 25 3.04 6.80 -1.90
C CYS A 25 2.91 7.34 -3.33
N ARG A 26 2.28 6.62 -4.27
CA ARG A 26 2.08 7.12 -5.65
C ARG A 26 1.29 8.43 -5.71
N THR A 27 0.47 8.71 -4.71
CA THR A 27 -0.33 9.94 -4.61
C THR A 27 0.32 11.00 -3.72
N ALA A 28 1.54 10.76 -3.24
CA ALA A 28 2.27 11.70 -2.38
C ALA A 28 2.63 12.98 -3.14
N SER A 29 2.59 14.12 -2.44
CA SER A 29 2.97 15.42 -2.97
C SER A 29 4.42 15.47 -3.49
N TYR A 30 5.29 14.60 -2.99
CA TYR A 30 6.66 14.43 -3.46
C TYR A 30 6.73 14.22 -4.98
N TRP A 31 5.77 13.51 -5.58
CA TRP A 31 5.79 13.19 -7.00
C TRP A 31 5.17 14.26 -7.91
N LYS A 32 4.66 15.37 -7.35
CA LYS A 32 3.98 16.41 -8.12
C LYS A 32 4.94 17.00 -9.16
N GLY A 33 4.59 16.89 -10.44
CA GLY A 33 5.43 17.33 -11.55
C GLY A 33 6.59 16.39 -11.92
N ILE A 34 6.77 15.27 -11.20
CA ILE A 34 7.74 14.21 -11.53
C ILE A 34 7.05 13.09 -12.31
N ILE A 35 5.88 12.67 -11.85
CA ILE A 35 5.04 11.66 -12.51
C ILE A 35 3.68 12.27 -12.88
N PRO A 36 2.90 11.62 -13.76
CA PRO A 36 1.57 12.11 -14.12
C PRO A 36 0.67 12.28 -12.89
N ASP A 37 0.03 13.45 -12.75
CA ASP A 37 -0.85 13.78 -11.61
C ASP A 37 -2.13 12.92 -11.54
N ASN A 38 -2.39 12.10 -12.56
CA ASN A 38 -3.56 11.21 -12.62
C ASN A 38 -3.36 9.86 -11.89
N GLN A 39 -2.36 9.73 -11.01
CA GLN A 39 -2.11 8.48 -10.26
C GLN A 39 -3.35 7.89 -9.58
N PRO A 40 -4.22 8.67 -8.90
CA PRO A 40 -5.42 8.12 -8.27
C PRO A 40 -6.34 7.42 -9.28
N LYS A 41 -6.48 8.01 -10.47
CA LYS A 41 -7.30 7.46 -11.55
C LYS A 41 -6.67 6.19 -12.12
N LEU A 42 -5.35 6.16 -12.32
CA LEU A 42 -4.65 4.96 -12.80
C LEU A 42 -4.79 3.79 -11.82
N ILE A 43 -4.74 4.06 -10.52
CA ILE A 43 -4.98 3.05 -9.48
C ILE A 43 -6.43 2.57 -9.57
N GLU A 44 -7.40 3.48 -9.63
CA GLU A 44 -8.83 3.14 -9.76
C GLU A 44 -9.10 2.26 -10.99
N GLU A 45 -8.56 2.64 -12.15
CA GLU A 45 -8.70 1.89 -13.40
C GLU A 45 -8.08 0.50 -13.30
N PHE A 46 -6.88 0.38 -12.71
CA PHE A 46 -6.23 -0.91 -12.48
C PHE A 46 -7.09 -1.83 -11.60
N MET A 47 -7.59 -1.30 -10.48
CA MET A 47 -8.44 -2.07 -9.55
C MET A 47 -9.74 -2.52 -10.22
N LYS A 48 -10.39 -1.63 -11.00
CA LYS A 48 -11.63 -1.94 -11.74
C LYS A 48 -11.39 -2.97 -12.84
N TYR A 49 -10.34 -2.79 -13.65
CA TYR A 49 -10.00 -3.68 -14.75
C TYR A 49 -9.77 -5.12 -14.27
N HIS A 50 -9.04 -5.29 -13.18
CA HIS A 50 -8.77 -6.61 -12.59
C HIS A 50 -9.88 -7.12 -11.64
N LYS A 51 -10.96 -6.34 -11.45
CA LYS A 51 -12.06 -6.62 -10.52
C LYS A 51 -11.55 -6.92 -9.10
N LEU A 52 -10.61 -6.12 -8.62
CA LEU A 52 -10.08 -6.19 -7.27
C LEU A 52 -11.01 -5.44 -6.33
N PRO A 53 -11.52 -6.04 -5.25
CA PRO A 53 -12.40 -5.34 -4.35
C PRO A 53 -11.63 -4.39 -3.44
N TYR A 54 -12.12 -3.16 -3.33
CA TYR A 54 -11.64 -2.13 -2.42
C TYR A 54 -12.78 -1.15 -2.13
N ASP A 55 -12.66 -0.38 -1.05
CA ASP A 55 -13.68 0.60 -0.65
C ASP A 55 -13.29 2.04 -1.01
N THR A 56 -12.01 2.40 -0.86
CA THR A 56 -11.54 3.77 -1.09
C THR A 56 -10.05 3.78 -1.38
N ILE A 57 -9.62 4.72 -2.23
CA ILE A 57 -8.22 5.14 -2.35
C ILE A 57 -8.05 6.35 -1.42
N TRP A 58 -7.19 6.24 -0.41
CA TRP A 58 -7.07 7.25 0.64
C TRP A 58 -6.00 8.30 0.33
N MET A 59 -6.41 9.57 0.38
CA MET A 59 -5.59 10.77 0.23
C MET A 59 -6.28 11.88 1.05
N PRO A 60 -5.67 12.61 2.02
CA PRO A 60 -4.29 12.62 2.53
C PRO A 60 -4.12 11.88 3.89
N ASP A 61 -2.88 11.81 4.40
CA ASP A 61 -2.48 11.26 5.71
C ASP A 61 -2.53 9.73 5.87
N LYS A 62 -1.95 9.24 6.98
CA LYS A 62 -1.96 7.82 7.34
C LYS A 62 -3.38 7.41 7.75
N PRO A 63 -4.02 6.44 7.07
CA PRO A 63 -5.36 5.99 7.45
C PRO A 63 -5.32 5.33 8.82
N ILE A 64 -6.35 5.54 9.64
CA ILE A 64 -6.56 4.78 10.88
C ILE A 64 -7.05 3.39 10.49
N GLY A 65 -6.26 2.36 10.79
CA GLY A 65 -6.53 0.98 10.37
C GLY A 65 -6.35 -0.03 11.49
N VAL A 66 -7.09 -1.14 11.42
CA VAL A 66 -6.92 -2.31 12.30
C VAL A 66 -5.63 -3.07 11.97
N VAL A 67 -5.21 -3.03 10.71
CA VAL A 67 -3.98 -3.65 10.19
C VAL A 67 -3.50 -2.88 8.96
N TYR A 68 -2.19 -2.93 8.71
CA TYR A 68 -1.55 -2.38 7.52
C TYR A 68 -0.84 -3.51 6.77
N ILE A 69 -1.04 -3.59 5.46
CA ILE A 69 -0.36 -4.54 4.56
C ILE A 69 0.49 -3.70 3.60
N ASP A 70 1.80 -3.83 3.70
CA ASP A 70 2.77 -3.04 2.94
C ASP A 70 4.04 -3.88 2.76
N ASP A 71 4.55 -3.95 1.53
CA ASP A 71 5.72 -4.77 1.19
C ASP A 71 7.02 -4.27 1.85
N LYS A 72 7.02 -3.01 2.31
CA LYS A 72 8.14 -2.36 3.01
C LYS A 72 7.87 -2.12 4.50
N ALA A 73 6.73 -2.57 5.04
CA ALA A 73 6.46 -2.40 6.47
C ALA A 73 7.35 -3.27 7.35
N ILE A 74 7.88 -2.66 8.42
CA ILE A 74 8.54 -3.36 9.52
C ILE A 74 7.59 -3.32 10.71
N ARG A 75 7.20 -4.49 11.24
CA ARG A 75 6.33 -4.58 12.42
C ARG A 75 7.08 -4.06 13.65
N PHE A 76 6.48 -3.07 14.31
CA PHE A 76 6.89 -2.63 15.64
C PHE A 76 6.25 -3.53 16.70
N ASP A 77 7.10 -4.10 17.56
CA ASP A 77 6.70 -4.94 18.69
C ASP A 77 7.77 -4.84 19.81
N ASN A 78 8.04 -3.61 20.25
CA ASN A 78 9.10 -3.28 21.22
C ASN A 78 10.51 -3.82 20.86
N ASN A 79 10.77 -3.99 19.57
CA ASN A 79 11.92 -4.70 19.00
C ASN A 79 12.91 -3.75 18.30
N TRP A 80 13.17 -2.57 18.87
CA TRP A 80 13.98 -1.51 18.25
C TRP A 80 15.34 -1.98 17.75
N LYS A 81 16.04 -2.82 18.52
CA LYS A 81 17.34 -3.38 18.11
C LYS A 81 17.24 -4.14 16.79
N ALA A 82 16.29 -5.08 16.69
CA ALA A 82 16.06 -5.86 15.47
C ALA A 82 15.60 -4.96 14.31
N ILE A 83 14.76 -3.96 14.58
CA ILE A 83 14.37 -2.97 13.57
C ILE A 83 15.60 -2.26 12.99
N THR A 84 16.49 -1.77 13.85
CA THR A 84 17.69 -1.04 13.40
C THR A 84 18.66 -1.93 12.63
N GLU A 85 18.87 -3.17 13.09
CA GLU A 85 19.70 -4.15 12.40
C GLU A 85 19.11 -4.49 11.02
N ASN A 86 17.80 -4.67 10.93
CA ASN A 86 17.11 -4.90 9.66
C ASN A 86 17.32 -3.71 8.70
N ILE A 87 17.05 -2.49 9.14
CA ILE A 87 17.17 -1.27 8.31
C ILE A 87 18.61 -1.06 7.83
N GLN A 88 19.62 -1.31 8.66
CA GLN A 88 21.02 -1.14 8.28
C GLN A 88 21.45 -2.08 7.15
N ASN A 89 20.79 -3.24 7.02
CA ASN A 89 21.05 -4.22 5.98
C ASN A 89 20.22 -3.99 4.71
N TYR A 90 19.27 -3.06 4.70
CA TYR A 90 18.55 -2.71 3.47
C TYR A 90 19.47 -1.99 2.48
N PRO A 91 19.39 -2.29 1.17
CA PRO A 91 20.10 -1.53 0.16
C PRO A 91 19.69 -0.07 0.22
N LYS A 92 20.66 0.82 0.46
CA LYS A 92 20.44 2.27 0.60
C LYS A 92 20.12 2.96 -0.72
N ASN A 93 20.31 2.26 -1.85
CA ASN A 93 19.96 2.75 -3.17
C ASN A 93 18.56 2.26 -3.50
N THR A 94 17.56 3.06 -3.12
CA THR A 94 16.27 3.03 -3.80
C THR A 94 16.15 4.35 -4.51
N GLU A 95 16.58 4.38 -5.78
CA GLU A 95 16.03 5.36 -6.72
C GLU A 95 14.52 5.20 -6.65
N GLY A 96 13.88 6.20 -6.07
CA GLY A 96 12.44 6.42 -6.20
C GLY A 96 12.20 7.17 -7.49
#